data_AF-A0A7S0A8S7-F1
#
_entry.id   AF-A0A7S0A8S7-F1
#
_cell.length_a   1.000
_cell.length_b   1.000
_cell.length_c   1.000
_cell.angle_alpha   90.00
_cell.angle_beta   90.00
_cell.angle_gamma   90.00
#
_symmetry.space_group_name_H-M   'P 1'
#
loop_
_entity.id
_entity.type
_entity.pdbx_description
1 polymer ?
#
loop_
_entity_poly.entity_id
_entity_poly.type
_entity_poly.pdbx_seq_one_letter_code
_entity_poly.pdbx_strand_id
1 'polypeptide(L)'
;SSIAKSTPANRLLPVAAGATRLGRTWEGTSTYGWDNEFGALTMREVPAFAASELLVSNFEFLAFVEAGGYSTQRWWSEEGWQWACDMKPTAPRFWRPQKGGGFHLRTLFEEVPMPWDWPVECNHHEAAAFCRYLSEKTGKSLRLPAEDESMRLRDAVATDLQDSVHGPAWGAEAPGNINLAHWASPCPVDTFRSPAGFCDVLGNVWQHSASPIDVLDGFATHPLYEDFTLPTVDGLHSRIMGGSWISTGANGATRDSRYGFRRHFYQHAGFRYVESDREVALGVAPYERERALCNELRFHFDAPPALGCEGAGAEKEEERCFPARLAAACAEALVRAGPGGPWGEQRALELGCGPGRTVLELARLGLGAAHGADLTAGCFRLTAEQLLAGGSAGRLRWANYLEGDFNERR
;
A
#
# COMPACT_ATOMS: atom_id res chain seq x y z
N SER A 1 -3.51 25.36 -28.99
CA SER A 1 -3.77 26.71 -28.45
C SER A 1 -2.47 27.33 -27.96
N SER A 2 -2.42 28.60 -27.55
CA SER A 2 -1.24 29.21 -26.90
C SER A 2 -0.87 28.51 -25.60
N ILE A 3 -1.86 28.06 -24.82
CA ILE A 3 -1.71 27.27 -23.59
C ILE A 3 -0.97 25.95 -23.83
N ALA A 4 -1.31 25.24 -24.90
CA ALA A 4 -0.62 24.00 -25.27
C ALA A 4 0.86 24.21 -25.63
N LYS A 5 1.25 25.42 -26.05
CA LYS A 5 2.65 25.76 -26.35
C LYS A 5 3.44 26.20 -25.10
N SER A 6 2.76 26.65 -24.05
CA SER A 6 3.37 27.08 -22.79
C SER A 6 3.44 25.98 -21.73
N THR A 7 2.72 24.86 -21.91
CA THR A 7 2.75 23.73 -20.99
C THR A 7 3.76 22.68 -21.48
N PRO A 8 4.71 22.23 -20.65
CA PRO A 8 5.66 21.20 -21.05
C PRO A 8 4.94 19.87 -21.34
N ALA A 9 5.35 19.20 -22.42
CA ALA A 9 4.80 17.90 -22.78
C ALA A 9 5.40 16.80 -21.89
N ASN A 10 4.54 16.00 -21.27
CA ASN A 10 4.97 14.89 -20.44
C ASN A 10 5.46 13.71 -21.31
N ARG A 11 6.57 13.09 -20.93
CA ARG A 11 7.23 12.00 -21.67
C ARG A 11 7.49 10.84 -20.73
N LEU A 12 7.53 9.62 -21.26
CA LEU A 12 7.94 8.46 -20.48
C LEU A 12 9.46 8.32 -20.54
N LEU A 13 10.11 8.31 -19.38
CA LEU A 13 11.54 8.05 -19.24
C LEU A 13 11.76 6.63 -18.68
N PRO A 14 12.77 5.89 -19.16
CA PRO A 14 13.05 4.55 -18.67
C PRO A 14 13.64 4.59 -17.25
N VAL A 15 13.22 3.64 -16.43
CA VAL A 15 13.80 3.34 -15.11
C VAL A 15 14.37 1.92 -15.19
N ALA A 16 15.68 1.80 -14.99
CA ALA A 16 16.34 0.50 -15.01
C ALA A 16 15.88 -0.39 -13.85
N ALA A 17 15.85 -1.70 -14.10
CA ALA A 17 15.59 -2.69 -13.06
C ALA A 17 16.59 -2.53 -11.91
N GLY A 18 16.15 -2.80 -10.69
CA GLY A 18 17.02 -2.79 -9.52
C GLY A 18 16.27 -2.90 -8.21
N ALA A 19 17.04 -3.03 -7.14
CA ALA A 19 16.50 -3.18 -5.80
C ALA A 19 16.15 -1.82 -5.17
N THR A 20 15.14 -1.81 -4.31
CA THR A 20 14.87 -0.71 -3.37
C THR A 20 14.56 -1.25 -1.99
N ARG A 21 14.90 -0.48 -0.97
CA ARG A 21 14.66 -0.83 0.42
C ARG A 21 13.31 -0.28 0.88
N LEU A 22 12.55 -1.09 1.61
CA LEU A 22 11.36 -0.65 2.36
C LEU A 22 11.59 -0.85 3.86
N GLY A 23 11.02 0.06 4.66
CA GLY A 23 10.95 -0.02 6.12
C GLY A 23 11.97 0.80 6.88
N ARG A 24 11.95 0.69 8.20
CA ARG A 24 12.88 1.37 9.11
C ARG A 24 12.96 0.55 10.39
N THR A 25 14.12 0.54 11.05
CA THR A 25 14.24 -0.07 12.38
C THR A 25 13.88 0.94 13.45
N TRP A 26 13.33 0.50 14.59
CA TRP A 26 13.09 1.40 15.72
C TRP A 26 14.42 1.87 16.32
N GLU A 27 15.38 0.96 16.43
CA GLU A 27 16.71 1.20 16.96
C GLU A 27 17.53 2.11 16.05
N GLY A 28 18.32 2.99 16.66
CA GLY A 28 19.27 3.86 15.96
C GLY A 28 18.63 5.05 15.25
N THR A 29 17.32 5.26 15.39
CA THR A 29 16.62 6.40 14.77
C THR A 29 16.68 7.65 15.64
N SER A 30 17.00 8.80 15.02
CA SER A 30 17.08 10.10 15.69
C SER A 30 15.87 11.00 15.41
N THR A 31 14.96 10.54 14.57
CA THR A 31 13.77 11.28 14.14
C THR A 31 12.52 10.46 14.30
N TYR A 32 11.42 11.15 14.63
CA TYR A 32 10.09 10.56 14.68
C TYR A 32 9.72 9.95 13.32
N GLY A 33 8.93 8.88 13.36
CA GLY A 33 8.29 8.26 12.20
C GLY A 33 7.01 7.57 12.66
N TRP A 34 6.09 7.32 11.73
CA TRP A 34 4.88 6.58 12.05
C TRP A 34 5.16 5.08 12.15
N ASP A 35 4.38 4.36 12.96
CA ASP A 35 4.53 2.92 13.18
C ASP A 35 4.59 2.09 11.89
N ASN A 36 3.83 2.49 10.86
CA ASN A 36 3.80 1.81 9.56
C ASN A 36 5.08 1.96 8.72
N GLU A 37 5.99 2.85 9.12
CA GLU A 37 7.32 3.01 8.54
C GLU A 37 8.28 1.95 9.09
N PHE A 38 7.95 1.36 10.24
CA PHE A 38 8.80 0.41 10.95
C PHE A 38 8.43 -1.05 10.71
N GLY A 39 9.43 -1.92 10.86
CA GLY A 39 9.32 -3.36 10.70
C GLY A 39 10.60 -3.95 10.13
N ALA A 40 10.53 -5.17 9.61
CA ALA A 40 11.62 -5.84 8.94
C ALA A 40 12.03 -5.08 7.67
N LEU A 41 13.31 -4.72 7.61
CA LEU A 41 13.90 -4.12 6.42
C LEU A 41 13.85 -5.13 5.28
N THR A 42 13.17 -4.76 4.20
CA THR A 42 12.96 -5.63 3.05
C THR A 42 13.57 -5.01 1.81
N MET A 43 14.39 -5.78 1.08
CA MET A 43 14.82 -5.43 -0.26
C MET A 43 13.81 -5.94 -1.29
N ARG A 44 13.32 -5.06 -2.16
CA ARG A 44 12.37 -5.38 -3.22
C ARG A 44 13.06 -5.25 -4.56
N GLU A 45 13.10 -6.33 -5.32
CA GLU A 45 13.53 -6.31 -6.71
C GLU A 45 12.42 -5.71 -7.57
N VAL A 46 12.72 -4.60 -8.24
CA VAL A 46 11.79 -3.90 -9.12
C VAL A 46 12.25 -4.10 -10.57
N PRO A 47 11.44 -4.72 -11.43
CA PRO A 47 11.74 -4.81 -12.86
C PRO A 47 11.88 -3.43 -13.51
N ALA A 48 12.47 -3.38 -14.71
CA ALA A 48 12.52 -2.14 -15.47
C ALA A 48 11.09 -1.70 -15.86
N PHE A 49 10.85 -0.40 -15.84
CA PHE A 49 9.59 0.23 -16.23
C PHE A 49 9.87 1.60 -16.86
N ALA A 50 8.85 2.29 -17.35
CA ALA A 50 8.96 3.71 -17.68
C ALA A 50 8.04 4.54 -16.80
N ALA A 51 8.47 5.73 -16.41
CA ALA A 51 7.69 6.67 -15.61
C ALA A 51 7.51 7.97 -16.36
N SER A 52 6.38 8.66 -16.17
CA SER A 52 6.21 10.00 -16.74
C SER A 52 7.26 10.92 -16.15
N GLU A 53 7.87 11.78 -16.96
CA GLU A 53 8.94 12.71 -16.58
C GLU A 53 8.43 13.72 -15.55
N LEU A 54 7.23 14.23 -15.80
CA LEU A 54 6.55 15.24 -15.02
C LEU A 54 5.35 14.61 -14.30
N LEU A 55 4.88 15.26 -13.24
CA LEU A 55 3.54 14.99 -12.72
C LEU A 55 2.49 15.38 -13.76
N VAL A 56 1.31 14.76 -13.70
CA VAL A 56 0.21 15.11 -14.60
C VAL A 56 -0.22 16.55 -14.33
N SER A 57 -0.12 17.41 -15.34
CA SER A 57 -0.48 18.82 -15.22
C SER A 57 -1.99 19.02 -15.33
N ASN A 58 -2.47 20.19 -14.91
CA ASN A 58 -3.86 20.59 -15.13
C ASN A 58 -4.23 20.54 -16.63
N PHE A 59 -3.31 20.91 -17.52
CA PHE A 59 -3.53 20.84 -18.96
C PHE A 59 -3.65 19.41 -19.48
N GLU A 60 -2.78 18.52 -19.01
CA GLU A 60 -2.83 17.11 -19.40
C GLU A 60 -4.13 16.47 -18.90
N PHE A 61 -4.55 16.78 -17.67
CA PHE A 61 -5.81 16.31 -17.11
C PHE A 61 -7.05 16.90 -17.82
N LEU A 62 -6.97 18.13 -18.36
CA LEU A 62 -8.07 18.75 -19.12
C LEU A 62 -8.53 17.84 -20.28
N ALA A 63 -7.60 17.16 -20.95
CA ALA A 63 -7.95 16.26 -22.05
C ALA A 63 -8.86 15.09 -21.60
N PHE A 64 -8.66 14.58 -20.38
CA PHE A 64 -9.56 13.58 -19.78
C PHE A 64 -10.94 14.16 -19.49
N VAL A 65 -11.00 15.40 -18.96
CA VAL A 65 -12.26 16.11 -18.73
C VAL A 65 -13.03 16.30 -20.03
N GLU A 66 -12.38 16.83 -21.06
CA GLU A 66 -12.96 17.11 -22.38
C GLU A 66 -13.37 15.84 -23.13
N ALA A 67 -12.69 14.70 -22.88
CA ALA A 67 -13.06 13.39 -23.41
C ALA A 67 -14.28 12.76 -22.70
N GLY A 68 -14.91 13.46 -21.75
CA GLY A 68 -16.03 12.93 -20.98
C GLY A 68 -15.59 11.99 -19.86
N GLY A 69 -14.43 12.24 -19.26
CA GLY A 69 -13.83 11.42 -18.20
C GLY A 69 -14.80 11.08 -17.07
N TYR A 70 -15.54 12.08 -16.59
CA TYR A 70 -16.50 11.94 -15.49
C TYR A 70 -17.86 11.36 -15.90
N SER A 71 -18.12 11.17 -17.20
CA SER A 71 -19.36 10.57 -17.70
C SER A 71 -19.15 9.19 -18.33
N THR A 72 -17.95 8.63 -18.21
CA THR A 72 -17.52 7.44 -18.95
C THR A 72 -17.09 6.32 -18.01
N GLN A 73 -18.01 5.42 -17.67
CA GLN A 73 -17.80 4.34 -16.68
C GLN A 73 -16.57 3.47 -16.93
N ARG A 74 -16.26 3.13 -18.20
CA ARG A 74 -15.22 2.15 -18.56
C ARG A 74 -13.80 2.51 -18.08
N TRP A 75 -13.55 3.77 -17.72
CA TRP A 75 -12.25 4.20 -17.19
C TRP A 75 -12.17 4.10 -15.66
N TRP A 76 -13.28 3.85 -14.98
CA TRP A 76 -13.35 3.81 -13.52
C TRP A 76 -13.36 2.36 -13.03
N SER A 77 -12.73 2.15 -11.87
CA SER A 77 -13.04 0.98 -11.03
C SER A 77 -14.49 1.04 -10.57
N GLU A 78 -15.06 -0.08 -10.13
CA GLU A 78 -16.42 -0.10 -9.54
C GLU A 78 -16.59 0.92 -8.40
N GLU A 79 -15.72 0.90 -7.38
CA GLU A 79 -15.73 1.87 -6.27
C GLU A 79 -15.66 3.32 -6.76
N GLY A 80 -14.71 3.60 -7.66
CA GLY A 80 -14.55 4.94 -8.25
C GLY A 80 -15.75 5.40 -9.09
N TRP A 81 -16.42 4.50 -9.81
CA TRP A 81 -17.61 4.83 -10.58
C TRP A 81 -18.80 5.10 -9.67
N GLN A 82 -18.96 4.32 -8.60
CA GLN A 82 -19.96 4.58 -7.57
C GLN A 82 -19.76 5.98 -6.98
N TRP A 83 -18.52 6.33 -6.60
CA TRP A 83 -18.18 7.68 -6.15
C TRP A 83 -18.53 8.76 -7.18
N ALA A 84 -18.20 8.55 -8.46
CA ALA A 84 -18.51 9.51 -9.53
C ALA A 84 -20.03 9.68 -9.73
N CYS A 85 -20.81 8.60 -9.64
CA CYS A 85 -22.27 8.65 -9.70
C CYS A 85 -22.88 9.41 -8.52
N ASP A 86 -22.35 9.21 -7.31
CA ASP A 86 -22.87 9.80 -6.08
C ASP A 86 -22.51 11.29 -5.99
N MET A 87 -21.26 11.63 -6.27
CA MET A 87 -20.74 13.00 -6.12
C MET A 87 -20.96 13.86 -7.35
N LYS A 88 -21.17 13.26 -8.53
CA LYS A 88 -21.39 13.92 -9.83
C LYS A 88 -20.38 15.03 -10.15
N PRO A 89 -19.07 14.80 -9.95
CA PRO A 89 -18.06 15.78 -10.32
C PRO A 89 -18.03 16.00 -11.84
N THR A 90 -17.63 17.21 -12.25
CA THR A 90 -17.43 17.56 -13.67
C THR A 90 -16.00 17.98 -13.99
N ALA A 91 -15.17 18.20 -12.95
CA ALA A 91 -13.77 18.60 -13.00
C ALA A 91 -13.12 18.31 -11.63
N PRO A 92 -11.79 18.35 -11.52
CA PRO A 92 -11.10 18.27 -10.24
C PRO A 92 -11.63 19.28 -9.22
N ARG A 93 -11.65 18.89 -7.93
CA ARG A 93 -12.36 19.62 -6.86
C ARG A 93 -12.02 21.11 -6.75
N PHE A 94 -10.76 21.47 -7.01
CA PHE A 94 -10.26 22.83 -6.86
C PHE A 94 -10.38 23.66 -8.14
N TRP A 95 -10.85 23.09 -9.26
CA TRP A 95 -11.17 23.83 -10.46
C TRP A 95 -12.51 24.54 -10.28
N ARG A 96 -12.51 25.87 -10.42
CA ARG A 96 -13.66 26.75 -10.16
C ARG A 96 -14.18 27.29 -11.48
N PRO A 97 -15.36 26.81 -11.94
CA PRO A 97 -15.89 27.25 -13.23
C PRO A 97 -16.23 28.74 -13.19
N GLN A 98 -15.88 29.45 -14.26
CA GLN A 98 -16.12 30.88 -14.38
C GLN A 98 -17.37 31.17 -15.23
N LYS A 99 -18.05 32.29 -14.96
CA LYS A 99 -19.29 32.69 -15.66
C LYS A 99 -19.11 32.90 -17.19
N GLY A 100 -17.88 33.15 -17.65
CA GLY A 100 -17.52 33.30 -19.06
C GLY A 100 -17.01 32.01 -19.73
N GLY A 101 -17.08 30.87 -19.04
CA GLY A 101 -16.43 29.63 -19.46
C GLY A 101 -14.99 29.53 -18.95
N GLY A 102 -14.45 28.32 -18.97
CA GLY A 102 -13.13 28.02 -18.40
C GLY A 102 -13.16 27.90 -16.87
N PHE A 103 -11.96 27.79 -16.30
CA PHE A 103 -11.75 27.51 -14.88
C PHE A 103 -10.73 28.49 -14.28
N HIS A 104 -10.88 28.76 -12.99
CA HIS A 104 -9.81 29.21 -12.10
C HIS A 104 -9.36 28.04 -11.23
N LEU A 105 -8.18 28.13 -10.65
CA LEU A 105 -7.72 27.21 -9.62
C LEU A 105 -7.86 27.86 -8.23
N ARG A 106 -8.55 27.20 -7.31
CA ARG A 106 -8.59 27.63 -5.91
C ARG A 106 -7.33 27.14 -5.19
N THR A 107 -6.46 28.07 -4.83
CA THR A 107 -5.27 27.85 -3.99
C THR A 107 -5.61 28.04 -2.50
N LEU A 108 -4.60 28.07 -1.62
CA LEU A 108 -4.80 28.24 -0.18
C LEU A 108 -5.53 29.55 0.18
N PHE A 109 -5.23 30.66 -0.52
CA PHE A 109 -5.73 31.99 -0.17
C PHE A 109 -6.61 32.65 -1.22
N GLU A 110 -6.59 32.17 -2.48
CA GLU A 110 -7.29 32.84 -3.58
C GLU A 110 -7.66 31.90 -4.75
N GLU A 111 -8.60 32.34 -5.58
CA GLU A 111 -8.89 31.72 -6.88
C GLU A 111 -8.09 32.44 -7.98
N VAL A 112 -7.05 31.79 -8.51
CA VAL A 112 -6.17 32.35 -9.55
C VAL A 112 -6.61 31.90 -10.96
N PRO A 113 -6.28 32.67 -12.02
CA PRO A 113 -6.40 32.18 -13.38
C PRO A 113 -5.71 30.81 -13.52
N MET A 114 -6.32 29.86 -14.24
CA MET A 114 -5.86 28.47 -14.26
C MET A 114 -4.37 28.34 -14.67
N PRO A 115 -3.50 27.85 -13.76
CA PRO A 115 -2.12 27.54 -14.09
C PRO A 115 -2.06 26.14 -14.68
N TRP A 116 -2.10 26.10 -16.02
CA TRP A 116 -2.21 24.88 -16.81
C TRP A 116 -1.00 23.94 -16.71
N ASP A 117 0.17 24.48 -16.35
CA ASP A 117 1.44 23.79 -16.14
C ASP A 117 1.70 23.37 -14.69
N TRP A 118 0.79 23.65 -13.75
CA TRP A 118 0.86 23.12 -12.39
C TRP A 118 0.29 21.71 -12.33
N PRO A 119 0.67 20.88 -11.32
CA PRO A 119 0.11 19.55 -11.17
C PRO A 119 -1.39 19.63 -10.91
N VAL A 120 -2.14 18.65 -11.44
CA VAL A 120 -3.54 18.47 -11.07
C VAL A 120 -3.62 17.93 -9.64
N GLU A 121 -4.46 18.54 -8.81
CA GLU A 121 -4.85 17.99 -7.51
C GLU A 121 -6.19 17.25 -7.64
N CYS A 122 -6.18 15.94 -7.42
CA CYS A 122 -7.35 15.07 -7.57
C CYS A 122 -7.36 13.96 -6.52
N ASN A 123 -8.47 13.23 -6.41
CA ASN A 123 -8.51 12.02 -5.58
C ASN A 123 -7.90 10.81 -6.33
N HIS A 124 -7.79 9.68 -5.63
CA HIS A 124 -7.17 8.48 -6.17
C HIS A 124 -7.99 7.87 -7.32
N HIS A 125 -9.32 7.89 -7.24
CA HIS A 125 -10.18 7.34 -8.30
C HIS A 125 -10.04 8.12 -9.60
N GLU A 126 -9.99 9.45 -9.52
CA GLU A 126 -9.76 10.35 -10.65
C GLU A 126 -8.39 10.07 -11.30
N ALA A 127 -7.34 9.96 -10.48
CA ALA A 127 -5.99 9.65 -10.95
C ALA A 127 -5.91 8.28 -11.66
N ALA A 128 -6.51 7.25 -11.06
CA ALA A 128 -6.56 5.92 -11.65
C ALA A 128 -7.41 5.90 -12.94
N ALA A 129 -8.52 6.64 -12.98
CA ALA A 129 -9.37 6.74 -14.17
C ALA A 129 -8.68 7.46 -15.32
N PHE A 130 -7.93 8.53 -15.02
CA PHE A 130 -7.08 9.19 -15.99
C PHE A 130 -6.06 8.21 -16.59
N CYS A 131 -5.39 7.39 -15.77
CA CYS A 131 -4.43 6.40 -16.27
C CYS A 131 -5.09 5.40 -17.23
N ARG A 132 -6.29 4.89 -16.92
CA ARG A 132 -7.04 3.99 -17.83
C ARG A 132 -7.46 4.68 -19.12
N TYR A 133 -7.90 5.94 -19.04
CA TYR A 133 -8.17 6.77 -20.21
C TYR A 133 -6.93 6.91 -21.11
N LEU A 134 -5.80 7.27 -20.51
CA LEU A 134 -4.57 7.49 -21.26
C LEU A 134 -4.03 6.18 -21.86
N SER A 135 -4.17 5.06 -21.14
CA SER A 135 -3.91 3.71 -21.66
C SER A 135 -4.72 3.41 -22.92
N GLU A 136 -6.04 3.65 -22.90
CA GLU A 136 -6.91 3.46 -24.07
C GLU A 136 -6.48 4.36 -25.24
N LYS A 137 -6.12 5.62 -24.97
CA LYS A 137 -5.71 6.58 -26.00
C LYS A 137 -4.37 6.27 -26.65
N THR A 138 -3.43 5.73 -25.88
CA THR A 138 -2.04 5.52 -26.32
C THR A 138 -1.74 4.08 -26.71
N GLY A 139 -2.59 3.12 -26.33
CA GLY A 139 -2.35 1.70 -26.47
C GLY A 139 -1.28 1.16 -25.52
N LYS A 140 -0.86 1.95 -24.52
CA LYS A 140 0.15 1.59 -23.52
C LYS A 140 -0.51 1.10 -22.24
N SER A 141 0.22 0.30 -21.47
CA SER A 141 -0.20 -0.18 -20.15
C SER A 141 0.17 0.83 -19.06
N LEU A 142 -0.65 1.90 -18.92
CA LEU A 142 -0.41 2.99 -17.99
C LEU A 142 -1.23 2.85 -16.71
N ARG A 143 -0.57 3.02 -15.57
CA ARG A 143 -1.18 2.96 -14.23
C ARG A 143 -0.45 3.88 -13.25
N LEU A 144 -1.02 4.03 -12.06
CA LEU A 144 -0.32 4.64 -10.94
C LEU A 144 0.90 3.77 -10.54
N PRO A 145 2.01 4.38 -10.07
CA PRO A 145 3.16 3.64 -9.57
C PRO A 145 2.81 2.80 -8.35
N ALA A 146 3.39 1.61 -8.23
CA ALA A 146 3.44 0.90 -6.95
C ALA A 146 4.37 1.61 -5.96
N GLU A 147 4.29 1.25 -4.68
CA GLU A 147 5.18 1.81 -3.64
C GLU A 147 6.65 1.63 -3.99
N ASP A 148 7.05 0.42 -4.40
CA ASP A 148 8.44 0.10 -4.70
C ASP A 148 8.94 0.80 -5.98
N GLU A 149 8.10 0.95 -7.00
CA GLU A 149 8.39 1.78 -8.17
C GLU A 149 8.56 3.28 -7.79
N SER A 150 7.73 3.78 -6.87
CA SER A 150 7.88 5.14 -6.33
C SER A 150 9.20 5.29 -5.57
N MET A 151 9.59 4.27 -4.81
CA MET A 151 10.88 4.25 -4.11
C MET A 151 12.08 4.17 -5.04
N ARG A 152 11.99 3.47 -6.19
CA ARG A 152 13.04 3.51 -7.23
C ARG A 152 13.29 4.92 -7.75
N LEU A 153 12.24 5.72 -7.93
CA LEU A 153 12.37 7.13 -8.31
C LEU A 153 12.97 7.94 -7.15
N ARG A 154 12.49 7.71 -5.93
CA ARG A 154 12.92 8.41 -4.72
C ARG A 154 14.39 8.16 -4.37
N ASP A 155 14.90 6.97 -4.63
CA ASP A 155 16.30 6.57 -4.40
C ASP A 155 17.29 7.37 -5.26
N ALA A 156 16.83 7.98 -6.36
CA ALA A 156 17.65 8.85 -7.20
C ALA A 156 17.80 10.29 -6.66
N VAL A 157 17.07 10.64 -5.59
CA VAL A 157 17.09 11.99 -4.99
C VAL A 157 17.97 11.97 -3.74
N ALA A 158 19.08 12.71 -3.80
CA ALA A 158 20.08 12.75 -2.74
C ALA A 158 19.67 13.63 -1.55
N THR A 159 18.77 13.14 -0.70
CA THR A 159 18.34 13.79 0.55
C THR A 159 18.75 12.98 1.78
N ASP A 160 17.82 12.22 2.35
CA ASP A 160 18.00 11.30 3.47
C ASP A 160 18.44 9.91 3.01
N LEU A 161 19.30 9.87 1.99
CA LEU A 161 19.70 8.68 1.26
C LEU A 161 19.94 7.51 2.22
N GLN A 162 18.98 6.59 2.18
CA GLN A 162 19.04 5.18 2.53
C GLN A 162 18.28 4.71 3.77
N ASP A 163 17.84 5.51 4.76
CA ASP A 163 17.12 4.94 5.93
C ASP A 163 16.26 5.91 6.77
N SER A 164 16.12 7.16 6.35
CA SER A 164 15.43 8.22 7.11
C SER A 164 15.93 8.36 8.55
N VAL A 165 17.07 7.74 8.94
CA VAL A 165 17.55 7.65 10.34
C VAL A 165 17.77 9.04 10.94
N HIS A 166 18.23 9.98 10.12
CA HIS A 166 18.47 11.38 10.48
C HIS A 166 17.39 12.34 9.97
N GLY A 167 16.32 11.81 9.38
CA GLY A 167 15.29 12.58 8.71
C GLY A 167 15.80 13.24 7.42
N PRO A 168 15.00 14.17 6.84
CA PRO A 168 15.34 14.82 5.59
C PRO A 168 16.61 15.65 5.75
N ALA A 169 17.68 15.27 5.06
CA ALA A 169 18.93 16.01 5.04
C ALA A 169 19.17 16.56 3.63
N TRP A 170 19.04 17.86 3.45
CA TRP A 170 19.47 18.55 2.24
C TRP A 170 20.33 19.76 2.61
N GLY A 171 20.99 20.33 1.61
CA GLY A 171 21.82 21.53 1.79
C GLY A 171 20.98 22.77 2.14
N ALA A 172 21.46 23.95 1.75
CA ALA A 172 20.77 25.20 2.06
C ALA A 172 19.35 25.31 1.45
N GLU A 173 19.08 24.58 0.37
CA GLU A 173 17.81 24.63 -0.36
C GLU A 173 17.14 23.25 -0.40
N ALA A 174 15.81 23.23 -0.23
CA ALA A 174 15.02 22.01 -0.36
C ALA A 174 14.96 21.59 -1.85
N PRO A 175 15.22 20.31 -2.19
CA PRO A 175 15.34 19.85 -3.58
C PRO A 175 13.98 19.66 -4.30
N GLY A 176 12.90 20.08 -3.66
CA GLY A 176 11.53 20.05 -4.16
C GLY A 176 10.71 21.13 -3.48
N ASN A 177 9.52 21.43 -4.01
CA ASN A 177 8.55 22.28 -3.32
C ASN A 177 7.97 21.53 -2.12
N ILE A 178 8.65 21.55 -0.99
CA ILE A 178 8.31 20.83 0.24
C ILE A 178 8.72 21.65 1.46
N ASN A 179 8.27 21.25 2.65
CA ASN A 179 8.67 21.85 3.92
C ASN A 179 8.34 23.35 4.03
N LEU A 180 7.35 23.82 3.27
CA LEU A 180 7.03 25.26 3.13
C LEU A 180 8.26 26.11 2.75
N ALA A 181 9.26 25.50 2.09
CA ALA A 181 10.53 26.15 1.80
C ALA A 181 10.48 27.12 0.62
N HIS A 182 9.45 27.00 -0.23
CA HIS A 182 9.36 27.77 -1.47
C HIS A 182 8.04 28.57 -1.57
N TRP A 183 6.90 27.88 -1.64
CA TRP A 183 5.59 28.51 -1.83
C TRP A 183 4.49 27.90 -0.95
N ALA A 184 3.39 28.63 -0.79
CA ALA A 184 2.16 28.17 -0.15
C ALA A 184 1.14 27.63 -1.17
N SER A 185 1.64 26.97 -2.21
CA SER A 185 0.89 26.40 -3.33
C SER A 185 1.75 25.40 -4.10
N PRO A 186 1.16 24.61 -5.01
CA PRO A 186 1.94 23.93 -6.05
C PRO A 186 2.70 24.93 -6.93
N CYS A 187 3.59 24.40 -7.76
CA CYS A 187 4.38 25.13 -8.75
C CYS A 187 4.37 24.39 -10.11
N PRO A 188 4.91 25.00 -11.20
CA PRO A 188 5.00 24.32 -12.49
C PRO A 188 5.72 22.96 -12.39
N VAL A 189 5.20 21.95 -13.10
CA VAL A 189 5.62 20.54 -12.99
C VAL A 189 7.04 20.26 -13.46
N ASP A 190 7.73 21.24 -14.05
CA ASP A 190 9.09 21.15 -14.57
C ASP A 190 10.11 21.94 -13.73
N THR A 191 9.71 22.43 -12.55
CA THR A 191 10.55 23.27 -11.68
C THR A 191 11.67 22.48 -10.99
N PHE A 192 11.36 21.35 -10.34
CA PHE A 192 12.32 20.61 -9.52
C PHE A 192 12.75 19.31 -10.16
N ARG A 193 13.87 19.31 -10.88
CA ARG A 193 14.39 18.13 -11.58
C ARG A 193 15.38 17.34 -10.73
N SER A 194 15.10 16.04 -10.55
CA SER A 194 16.02 15.10 -9.91
C SER A 194 17.21 14.74 -10.81
N PRO A 195 18.32 14.21 -10.24
CA PRO A 195 19.45 13.70 -11.03
C PRO A 195 19.09 12.61 -12.04
N ALA A 196 18.03 11.83 -11.79
CA ALA A 196 17.52 10.83 -12.74
C ALA A 196 16.64 11.42 -13.86
N GLY A 197 16.45 12.75 -13.88
CA GLY A 197 15.71 13.45 -14.94
C GLY A 197 14.21 13.60 -14.66
N PHE A 198 13.65 12.95 -13.64
CA PHE A 198 12.25 13.11 -13.24
C PHE A 198 12.04 14.38 -12.42
N CYS A 199 10.99 15.15 -12.72
CA CYS A 199 10.63 16.34 -11.94
C CYS A 199 9.67 16.01 -10.80
N ASP A 200 9.73 16.74 -9.68
CA ASP A 200 8.83 16.64 -8.53
C ASP A 200 8.73 15.20 -7.98
N VAL A 201 9.87 14.51 -7.85
CA VAL A 201 9.91 13.22 -7.15
C VAL A 201 9.67 13.40 -5.64
N LEU A 202 10.06 14.57 -5.10
CA LEU A 202 9.82 15.00 -3.73
C LEU A 202 9.07 16.34 -3.76
N GLY A 203 7.97 16.44 -3.03
CA GLY A 203 7.20 17.68 -2.91
C GLY A 203 6.33 17.99 -4.14
N ASN A 204 5.99 19.27 -4.24
CA ASN A 204 4.92 19.84 -5.04
C ASN A 204 3.55 19.33 -4.56
N VAL A 205 3.20 18.09 -4.88
CA VAL A 205 2.00 17.43 -4.38
C VAL A 205 2.32 15.99 -4.01
N TRP A 206 1.59 15.47 -3.03
CA TRP A 206 1.58 14.03 -2.78
C TRP A 206 1.23 13.26 -4.06
N GLN A 207 1.80 12.07 -4.23
CA GLN A 207 1.59 11.25 -5.43
C GLN A 207 0.79 10.01 -5.08
N HIS A 208 -0.37 9.84 -5.73
CA HIS A 208 -1.20 8.62 -5.57
C HIS A 208 -0.43 7.37 -6.02
N SER A 209 -0.42 6.34 -5.18
CA SER A 209 0.15 5.04 -5.50
C SER A 209 -0.95 4.00 -5.75
N ALA A 210 -0.69 3.06 -6.65
CA ALA A 210 -1.51 1.87 -6.85
C ALA A 210 -1.47 0.91 -5.65
N SER A 211 -0.44 1.01 -4.79
CA SER A 211 -0.32 0.16 -3.62
C SER A 211 -1.33 0.55 -2.55
N PRO A 212 -2.12 -0.40 -2.03
CA PRO A 212 -2.98 -0.14 -0.88
C PRO A 212 -2.15 0.13 0.37
N ILE A 213 -2.80 0.65 1.41
CA ILE A 213 -2.15 0.73 2.72
C ILE A 213 -2.03 -0.65 3.32
N ASP A 214 -0.80 -0.95 3.73
CA ASP A 214 -0.44 -2.17 4.41
C ASP A 214 0.80 -1.96 5.29
N VAL A 215 1.00 -2.84 6.26
CA VAL A 215 2.12 -2.85 7.21
C VAL A 215 3.29 -3.69 6.72
N LEU A 216 4.46 -3.45 7.31
CA LEU A 216 5.66 -4.25 7.08
C LEU A 216 5.64 -5.51 7.96
N ASP A 217 6.41 -6.52 7.58
CA ASP A 217 6.58 -7.71 8.41
C ASP A 217 7.24 -7.29 9.75
N GLY A 218 6.78 -7.83 10.87
CA GLY A 218 7.25 -7.39 12.20
C GLY A 218 6.74 -6.02 12.64
N PHE A 219 5.71 -5.46 11.97
CA PHE A 219 5.03 -4.25 12.43
C PHE A 219 4.52 -4.38 13.87
N ALA A 220 4.73 -3.31 14.63
CA ALA A 220 4.15 -3.09 15.95
C ALA A 220 3.59 -1.67 15.98
N THR A 221 2.46 -1.49 16.67
CA THR A 221 1.83 -0.18 16.82
C THR A 221 2.73 0.78 17.61
N HIS A 222 2.53 2.08 17.39
CA HIS A 222 3.28 3.09 18.13
C HIS A 222 2.90 3.02 19.62
N PRO A 223 3.85 2.97 20.58
CA PRO A 223 3.56 2.82 22.01
C PRO A 223 2.68 3.91 22.64
N LEU A 224 2.59 5.08 21.98
CA LEU A 224 1.81 6.23 22.43
C LEU A 224 0.58 6.51 21.55
N TYR A 225 0.39 5.79 20.44
CA TYR A 225 -0.70 6.04 19.49
C TYR A 225 -1.05 4.76 18.72
N GLU A 226 -1.80 3.87 19.37
CA GLU A 226 -2.01 2.50 18.90
C GLU A 226 -2.92 2.37 17.67
N ASP A 227 -3.79 3.35 17.42
CA ASP A 227 -4.79 3.33 16.36
C ASP A 227 -4.46 4.26 15.18
N PHE A 228 -3.22 4.72 15.04
CA PHE A 228 -2.82 5.53 13.89
C PHE A 228 -2.91 4.75 12.57
N THR A 229 -2.26 3.57 12.49
CA THR A 229 -2.19 2.79 11.25
C THR A 229 -3.29 1.74 11.13
N LEU A 230 -3.60 1.01 12.22
CA LEU A 230 -4.47 -0.17 12.16
C LEU A 230 -5.85 0.06 11.50
N PRO A 231 -6.54 1.21 11.70
CA PRO A 231 -7.82 1.48 11.03
C PRO A 231 -7.72 1.67 9.52
N THR A 232 -6.51 1.89 8.99
CA THR A 232 -6.27 2.15 7.57
C THR A 232 -5.93 0.89 6.76
N VAL A 233 -5.60 -0.21 7.43
CA VAL A 233 -5.30 -1.52 6.83
C VAL A 233 -6.61 -2.29 6.59
N ASP A 234 -7.46 -1.75 5.72
CA ASP A 234 -8.83 -2.23 5.49
C ASP A 234 -9.20 -2.42 4.01
N GLY A 235 -8.22 -2.26 3.11
CA GLY A 235 -8.41 -2.40 1.68
C GLY A 235 -9.09 -1.23 0.96
N LEU A 236 -9.56 -0.20 1.68
CA LEU A 236 -10.16 1.01 1.07
C LEU A 236 -9.27 2.26 1.20
N HIS A 237 -8.08 2.12 1.77
CA HIS A 237 -7.04 3.15 1.74
C HIS A 237 -5.96 2.81 0.71
N SER A 238 -5.49 3.84 -0.01
CA SER A 238 -4.32 3.75 -0.88
C SER A 238 -3.21 4.64 -0.34
N ARG A 239 -1.97 4.27 -0.68
CA ARG A 239 -0.80 5.05 -0.31
C ARG A 239 -0.70 6.35 -1.13
N ILE A 240 -0.18 7.39 -0.48
CA ILE A 240 0.34 8.59 -1.13
C ILE A 240 1.81 8.76 -0.76
N MET A 241 2.63 9.14 -1.74
CA MET A 241 4.10 9.15 -1.62
C MET A 241 4.68 10.53 -1.93
N GLY A 242 5.85 10.84 -1.37
CA GLY A 242 6.69 11.96 -1.80
C GLY A 242 6.43 13.34 -1.17
N GLY A 243 5.37 13.50 -0.37
CA GLY A 243 5.06 14.78 0.28
C GLY A 243 4.48 15.84 -0.65
N SER A 244 3.90 16.89 -0.07
CA SER A 244 3.40 18.07 -0.78
C SER A 244 4.14 19.33 -0.33
N TRP A 245 3.88 20.48 -0.96
CA TRP A 245 4.44 21.78 -0.59
C TRP A 245 4.28 22.15 0.90
N ILE A 246 3.24 21.65 1.56
CA ILE A 246 2.99 21.88 3.00
C ILE A 246 3.48 20.74 3.92
N SER A 247 3.99 19.64 3.37
CA SER A 247 4.53 18.52 4.16
C SER A 247 5.83 18.91 4.84
N THR A 248 5.95 18.69 6.14
CA THR A 248 7.13 19.04 6.96
C THR A 248 7.61 17.84 7.77
N GLY A 249 8.92 17.73 7.98
CA GLY A 249 9.54 16.68 8.81
C GLY A 249 9.08 15.25 8.46
N ALA A 250 8.75 14.46 9.48
CA ALA A 250 8.26 13.09 9.31
C ALA A 250 6.88 13.00 8.60
N ASN A 251 6.16 14.12 8.45
CA ASN A 251 4.85 14.15 7.79
C ASN A 251 4.94 14.24 6.26
N GLY A 252 5.82 13.42 5.68
CA GLY A 252 5.98 13.28 4.23
C GLY A 252 7.20 13.92 3.61
N ALA A 253 8.12 14.49 4.39
CA ALA A 253 9.40 14.96 3.86
C ALA A 253 10.52 13.89 3.92
N THR A 254 10.30 12.77 4.62
CA THR A 254 11.24 11.65 4.65
C THR A 254 10.96 10.62 3.56
N ARG A 255 11.97 9.82 3.20
CA ARG A 255 11.88 8.74 2.22
C ARG A 255 10.92 7.65 2.66
N ASP A 256 10.99 7.25 3.92
CA ASP A 256 10.27 6.08 4.43
C ASP A 256 8.84 6.39 4.91
N SER A 257 8.43 7.66 4.87
CA SER A 257 7.06 8.08 5.19
C SER A 257 6.01 7.33 4.36
N ARG A 258 5.08 6.67 5.05
CA ARG A 258 3.99 5.88 4.44
C ARG A 258 2.64 6.43 4.89
N TYR A 259 2.00 7.19 4.01
CA TYR A 259 0.70 7.80 4.30
C TYR A 259 -0.44 7.15 3.55
N GLY A 260 -1.53 6.96 4.28
CA GLY A 260 -2.75 6.32 3.80
C GLY A 260 -3.95 7.23 3.87
N PHE A 261 -4.70 7.31 2.77
CA PHE A 261 -5.97 8.02 2.75
C PHE A 261 -7.05 7.23 2.02
N ARG A 262 -8.31 7.48 2.41
CA ARG A 262 -9.48 7.02 1.67
C ARG A 262 -9.39 7.52 0.24
N ARG A 263 -9.60 6.63 -0.74
CA ARG A 263 -9.40 6.91 -2.17
C ARG A 263 -10.23 8.08 -2.71
N HIS A 264 -11.35 8.40 -2.07
CA HIS A 264 -12.25 9.49 -2.44
C HIS A 264 -11.96 10.82 -1.70
N PHE A 265 -11.02 10.84 -0.74
CA PHE A 265 -10.66 12.08 -0.04
C PHE A 265 -9.69 12.92 -0.87
N TYR A 266 -9.92 14.23 -0.84
CA TYR A 266 -9.00 15.20 -1.43
C TYR A 266 -7.91 15.55 -0.43
N GLN A 267 -6.67 15.48 -0.89
CA GLN A 267 -5.47 15.98 -0.23
C GLN A 267 -4.77 16.93 -1.23
N HIS A 268 -3.67 17.56 -0.82
CA HIS A 268 -2.73 18.19 -1.78
C HIS A 268 -1.98 17.09 -2.55
N ALA A 269 -2.73 16.33 -3.36
CA ALA A 269 -2.28 15.12 -4.02
C ALA A 269 -2.62 15.15 -5.51
N GLY A 270 -1.61 14.93 -6.32
CA GLY A 270 -1.70 14.64 -7.74
C GLY A 270 -1.15 13.25 -8.01
N PHE A 271 -0.58 13.06 -9.19
CA PHE A 271 -0.01 11.76 -9.55
C PHE A 271 0.99 11.84 -10.70
N ARG A 272 1.78 10.78 -10.74
CA ARG A 272 2.60 10.35 -11.88
C ARG A 272 1.97 9.08 -12.44
N TYR A 273 2.20 8.77 -13.71
CA TYR A 273 1.88 7.45 -14.26
C TYR A 273 3.14 6.70 -14.67
N VAL A 274 3.05 5.36 -14.68
CA VAL A 274 4.08 4.45 -15.17
C VAL A 274 3.54 3.58 -16.28
N GLU A 275 4.41 3.20 -17.21
CA GLU A 275 4.18 2.13 -18.19
C GLU A 275 4.79 0.83 -17.66
N SER A 276 3.95 -0.13 -17.31
CA SER A 276 4.37 -1.41 -16.72
C SER A 276 3.23 -2.44 -16.73
N ASP A 277 3.51 -3.63 -17.26
CA ASP A 277 2.59 -4.79 -17.24
C ASP A 277 2.65 -5.57 -15.92
N ARG A 278 3.49 -5.14 -14.98
CA ARG A 278 3.61 -5.78 -13.67
C ARG A 278 2.29 -5.62 -12.90
N GLU A 279 1.76 -6.74 -12.44
CA GLU A 279 0.63 -6.76 -11.52
C GLU A 279 1.02 -6.14 -10.17
N VAL A 280 0.16 -5.27 -9.66
CA VAL A 280 0.30 -4.67 -8.32
C VAL A 280 -0.55 -5.51 -7.36
N ALA A 281 0.06 -5.99 -6.28
CA ALA A 281 -0.68 -6.68 -5.24
C ALA A 281 -1.66 -5.70 -4.56
N LEU A 282 -2.97 -5.95 -4.72
CA LEU A 282 -4.05 -5.14 -4.14
C LEU A 282 -4.65 -5.78 -2.88
N GLY A 283 -4.35 -7.05 -2.60
CA GLY A 283 -4.86 -7.76 -1.44
C GLY A 283 -4.29 -7.17 -0.16
N VAL A 284 -5.16 -6.67 0.71
CA VAL A 284 -4.83 -6.27 2.08
C VAL A 284 -5.46 -7.28 3.01
N ALA A 285 -4.66 -7.87 3.90
CA ALA A 285 -5.18 -8.70 4.96
C ALA A 285 -5.63 -7.82 6.13
N PRO A 286 -6.96 -7.62 6.34
CA PRO A 286 -7.42 -6.87 7.50
C PRO A 286 -7.08 -7.65 8.76
N TYR A 287 -6.95 -6.93 9.87
CA TYR A 287 -6.78 -7.54 11.19
C TYR A 287 -8.11 -8.11 11.67
N GLU A 288 -8.10 -9.39 12.04
CA GLU A 288 -9.14 -9.93 12.93
C GLU A 288 -9.03 -9.24 14.31
N ARG A 289 -10.17 -8.86 14.87
CA ARG A 289 -10.30 -8.11 16.14
C ARG A 289 -11.26 -8.78 17.10
N GLU A 290 -12.05 -9.76 16.65
CA GLU A 290 -12.85 -10.56 17.56
C GLU A 290 -11.91 -11.37 18.47
N ARG A 291 -11.88 -11.03 19.76
CA ARG A 291 -10.93 -11.59 20.72
C ARG A 291 -10.94 -13.12 20.76
N ALA A 292 -12.12 -13.75 20.63
CA ALA A 292 -12.23 -15.20 20.58
C ALA A 292 -11.49 -15.79 19.37
N LEU A 293 -11.73 -15.26 18.17
CA LEU A 293 -11.04 -15.68 16.95
C LEU A 293 -9.54 -15.37 17.00
N CYS A 294 -9.13 -14.23 17.55
CA CYS A 294 -7.72 -13.89 17.72
C CYS A 294 -7.00 -14.89 18.64
N ASN A 295 -7.65 -15.32 19.73
CA ASN A 295 -7.09 -16.33 20.63
C ASN A 295 -6.92 -17.69 19.94
N GLU A 296 -7.91 -18.10 19.13
CA GLU A 296 -7.83 -19.32 18.32
C GLU A 296 -6.69 -19.23 17.30
N LEU A 297 -6.59 -18.13 16.56
CA LEU A 297 -5.49 -17.92 15.61
C LEU A 297 -4.13 -17.93 16.32
N ARG A 298 -4.00 -17.28 17.46
CA ARG A 298 -2.79 -17.31 18.28
C ARG A 298 -2.42 -18.73 18.71
N PHE A 299 -3.36 -19.52 19.23
CA PHE A 299 -3.08 -20.92 19.58
C PHE A 299 -2.63 -21.74 18.36
N HIS A 300 -3.22 -21.46 17.20
CA HIS A 300 -2.98 -22.24 16.00
C HIS A 300 -1.73 -21.84 15.21
N PHE A 301 -1.33 -20.58 15.24
CA PHE A 301 -0.29 -20.05 14.37
C PHE A 301 0.93 -19.50 15.11
N ASP A 302 0.80 -19.02 16.36
CA ASP A 302 1.96 -18.61 17.15
C ASP A 302 2.68 -19.81 17.77
N ALA A 303 3.96 -19.63 18.10
CA ALA A 303 4.75 -20.54 18.91
C ALA A 303 4.73 -20.07 20.37
N PRO A 304 3.90 -20.63 21.28
CA PRO A 304 3.83 -20.13 22.64
C PRO A 304 5.11 -20.52 23.39
N PRO A 305 5.81 -19.58 24.06
CA PRO A 305 6.97 -19.89 24.89
C PRO A 305 6.63 -20.93 25.98
N ALA A 306 5.40 -20.87 26.50
CA ALA A 306 4.92 -21.71 27.60
C ALA A 306 4.74 -23.20 27.26
N LEU A 307 4.67 -23.58 25.98
CA LEU A 307 4.52 -24.99 25.56
C LEU A 307 5.88 -25.70 25.37
N GLY A 308 7.00 -25.04 25.70
CA GLY A 308 8.33 -25.64 25.61
C GLY A 308 8.76 -25.95 24.18
N CYS A 309 8.28 -25.17 23.21
CA CYS A 309 8.61 -25.34 21.79
C CYS A 309 9.98 -24.76 21.40
N GLU A 310 10.70 -24.16 22.34
CA GLU A 310 12.08 -23.72 22.16
C GLU A 310 13.02 -24.93 22.24
N GLY A 311 13.42 -25.47 21.08
CA GLY A 311 14.53 -26.43 20.99
C GLY A 311 14.26 -27.75 20.26
N ALA A 312 13.05 -28.00 19.74
CA ALA A 312 12.74 -29.25 19.04
C ALA A 312 12.81 -29.10 17.51
N GLY A 313 14.02 -29.06 16.94
CA GLY A 313 14.30 -29.40 15.53
C GLY A 313 13.66 -28.59 14.40
N ALA A 314 12.78 -27.62 14.68
CA ALA A 314 12.14 -26.78 13.67
C ALA A 314 12.99 -25.54 13.35
N GLU A 315 13.40 -25.42 12.07
CA GLU A 315 14.22 -24.31 11.58
C GLU A 315 13.42 -22.99 11.50
N LYS A 316 12.09 -23.05 11.27
CA LYS A 316 11.21 -21.88 11.16
C LYS A 316 10.26 -21.74 12.35
N GLU A 317 9.97 -20.51 12.74
CA GLU A 317 9.10 -20.19 13.89
C GLU A 317 7.66 -20.70 13.72
N GLU A 318 7.12 -20.60 12.50
CA GLU A 318 5.77 -21.05 12.14
C GLU A 318 5.57 -22.57 12.33
N GLU A 319 6.64 -23.37 12.28
CA GLU A 319 6.63 -24.82 12.45
C GLU A 319 6.68 -25.23 13.93
N ARG A 320 6.85 -24.25 14.84
CA ARG A 320 6.93 -24.48 16.30
C ARG A 320 5.58 -24.38 17.01
N CYS A 321 4.51 -23.99 16.31
CA CYS A 321 3.17 -23.96 16.90
C CYS A 321 2.66 -25.37 17.23
N PHE A 322 1.76 -25.46 18.21
CA PHE A 322 1.26 -26.76 18.67
C PHE A 322 0.57 -27.58 17.56
N PRO A 323 -0.33 -27.00 16.73
CA PRO A 323 -0.97 -27.78 15.66
C PRO A 323 -0.02 -28.33 14.58
N ALA A 324 1.04 -27.61 14.22
CA ALA A 324 2.03 -28.11 13.26
C ALA A 324 2.79 -29.32 13.81
N ARG A 325 3.18 -29.26 15.09
CA ARG A 325 3.81 -30.39 15.78
C ARG A 325 2.87 -31.57 15.96
N LEU A 326 1.60 -31.31 16.25
CA LEU A 326 0.56 -32.34 16.34
C LEU A 326 0.41 -33.06 15.00
N ALA A 327 0.33 -32.32 13.88
CA ALA A 327 0.25 -32.90 12.55
C ALA A 327 1.46 -33.80 12.24
N ALA A 328 2.68 -33.35 12.53
CA ALA A 328 3.90 -34.14 12.36
C ALA A 328 3.88 -35.42 13.22
N ALA A 329 3.51 -35.32 14.50
CA ALA A 329 3.42 -36.46 15.41
C ALA A 329 2.35 -37.47 14.96
N CYS A 330 1.19 -36.98 14.49
CA CYS A 330 0.14 -37.82 13.90
C CYS A 330 0.63 -38.55 12.65
N ALA A 331 1.34 -37.86 11.75
CA ALA A 331 1.92 -38.48 10.56
C ALA A 331 2.90 -39.60 10.91
N GLU A 332 3.83 -39.35 11.84
CA GLU A 332 4.76 -40.37 12.31
C GLU A 332 4.06 -41.55 12.98
N ALA A 333 3.08 -41.28 13.85
CA ALA A 333 2.34 -42.33 14.56
C ALA A 333 1.57 -43.21 13.59
N LEU A 334 0.93 -42.62 12.58
CA LEU A 334 0.23 -43.35 11.54
C LEU A 334 1.19 -44.20 10.72
N VAL A 335 2.33 -43.66 10.25
CA VAL A 335 3.36 -44.45 9.54
C VAL A 335 3.85 -45.63 10.38
N ARG A 336 4.11 -45.42 11.69
CA ARG A 336 4.52 -46.48 12.62
C ARG A 336 3.43 -47.55 12.83
N ALA A 337 2.17 -47.14 12.85
CA ALA A 337 1.03 -48.05 13.02
C ALA A 337 0.80 -48.97 11.81
N GLY A 338 1.40 -48.65 10.65
CA GLY A 338 1.25 -49.43 9.43
C GLY A 338 -0.20 -49.41 8.92
N PRO A 339 -0.74 -48.24 8.54
CA PRO A 339 -2.06 -48.18 7.94
C PRO A 339 -1.98 -49.00 6.64
N GLY A 340 -3.07 -49.65 6.23
CA GLY A 340 -3.08 -50.55 5.07
C GLY A 340 -2.93 -49.84 3.72
N GLY A 341 -1.86 -49.08 3.51
CA GLY A 341 -1.56 -48.32 2.30
C GLY A 341 -0.54 -47.19 2.53
N PRO A 342 -0.05 -46.55 1.45
CA PRO A 342 0.87 -45.41 1.53
C PRO A 342 0.19 -44.18 2.17
N TRP A 343 1.00 -43.30 2.76
CA TRP A 343 0.55 -42.05 3.41
C TRP A 343 -0.34 -41.17 2.51
N GLY A 344 0.02 -41.04 1.24
CA GLY A 344 -0.73 -40.27 0.25
C GLY A 344 -2.10 -40.84 -0.13
N GLU A 345 -2.47 -42.01 0.38
CA GLU A 345 -3.82 -42.60 0.22
C GLU A 345 -4.63 -42.54 1.52
N GLN A 346 -4.00 -42.17 2.63
CA GLN A 346 -4.67 -42.09 3.92
C GLN A 346 -5.54 -40.84 4.02
N ARG A 347 -6.53 -40.91 4.91
CA ARG A 347 -7.48 -39.82 5.17
C ARG A 347 -7.56 -39.53 6.67
N ALA A 348 -7.62 -38.27 7.04
CA ALA A 348 -7.79 -37.84 8.43
C ALA A 348 -8.98 -36.88 8.57
N LEU A 349 -9.62 -36.93 9.73
CA LEU A 349 -10.66 -35.98 10.15
C LEU A 349 -10.27 -35.40 11.51
N GLU A 350 -10.14 -34.08 11.58
CA GLU A 350 -9.98 -33.35 12.84
C GLU A 350 -11.34 -32.77 13.25
N LEU A 351 -11.81 -33.14 14.44
CA LEU A 351 -13.02 -32.60 15.06
C LEU A 351 -12.63 -31.51 16.06
N GLY A 352 -13.27 -30.34 16.00
CA GLY A 352 -12.87 -29.17 16.76
C GLY A 352 -11.58 -28.55 16.22
N CYS A 353 -11.42 -28.48 14.90
CA CYS A 353 -10.17 -28.05 14.29
C CYS A 353 -9.90 -26.55 14.38
N GLY A 354 -10.82 -25.75 14.92
CA GLY A 354 -10.71 -24.30 14.99
C GLY A 354 -10.37 -23.71 13.61
N PRO A 355 -9.33 -22.87 13.48
CA PRO A 355 -8.84 -22.35 12.20
C PRO A 355 -8.26 -23.41 11.24
N GLY A 356 -8.09 -24.66 11.66
CA GLY A 356 -7.73 -25.77 10.77
C GLY A 356 -6.23 -25.90 10.49
N ARG A 357 -5.35 -25.33 11.32
CA ARG A 357 -3.89 -25.42 11.09
C ARG A 357 -3.39 -26.87 11.01
N THR A 358 -3.84 -27.79 11.87
CA THR A 358 -3.42 -29.20 11.81
C THR A 358 -3.82 -29.83 10.47
N VAL A 359 -5.04 -29.57 10.00
CA VAL A 359 -5.54 -30.02 8.68
C VAL A 359 -4.62 -29.55 7.56
N LEU A 360 -4.23 -28.27 7.56
CA LEU A 360 -3.32 -27.70 6.57
C LEU A 360 -1.94 -28.38 6.59
N GLU A 361 -1.40 -28.61 7.79
CA GLU A 361 -0.09 -29.21 7.95
C GLU A 361 -0.08 -30.68 7.55
N LEU A 362 -1.13 -31.44 7.86
CA LEU A 362 -1.31 -32.81 7.38
C LEU A 362 -1.38 -32.86 5.85
N ALA A 363 -2.09 -31.93 5.21
CA ALA A 363 -2.13 -31.80 3.76
C ALA A 363 -0.75 -31.46 3.18
N ARG A 364 -0.01 -30.53 3.81
CA ARG A 364 1.36 -30.16 3.42
C ARG A 364 2.34 -31.32 3.56
N LEU A 365 2.16 -32.19 4.54
CA LEU A 365 2.92 -33.42 4.72
C LEU A 365 2.55 -34.51 3.69
N GLY A 366 1.63 -34.25 2.76
CA GLY A 366 1.29 -35.15 1.67
C GLY A 366 0.24 -36.21 2.02
N LEU A 367 -0.59 -35.97 3.03
CA LEU A 367 -1.74 -36.83 3.33
C LEU A 367 -2.74 -36.81 2.16
N GLY A 368 -3.29 -37.96 1.80
CA GLY A 368 -4.22 -38.08 0.67
C GLY A 368 -5.47 -37.22 0.79
N ALA A 369 -6.05 -37.13 2.00
CA ALA A 369 -7.07 -36.13 2.30
C ALA A 369 -7.09 -35.76 3.79
N ALA A 370 -7.10 -34.46 4.08
CA ALA A 370 -7.30 -33.94 5.43
C ALA A 370 -8.64 -33.19 5.48
N HIS A 371 -9.50 -33.57 6.42
CA HIS A 371 -10.82 -32.98 6.62
C HIS A 371 -10.85 -32.33 8.01
N GLY A 372 -11.46 -31.14 8.11
CA GLY A 372 -11.69 -30.46 9.38
C GLY A 372 -13.18 -30.22 9.61
N ALA A 373 -13.63 -30.32 10.85
CA ALA A 373 -14.97 -29.93 11.26
C ALA A 373 -14.90 -29.17 12.59
N ASP A 374 -15.59 -28.04 12.67
CA ASP A 374 -15.66 -27.18 13.86
C ASP A 374 -17.08 -26.62 14.00
N LEU A 375 -17.46 -26.22 15.21
CA LEU A 375 -18.75 -25.60 15.49
C LEU A 375 -18.77 -24.11 15.12
N THR A 376 -17.60 -23.49 14.98
CA THR A 376 -17.44 -22.06 14.68
C THR A 376 -17.08 -21.83 13.21
N ALA A 377 -18.06 -21.36 12.42
CA ALA A 377 -17.82 -21.02 11.02
C ALA A 377 -16.79 -19.89 10.84
N GLY A 378 -16.66 -19.00 11.85
CA GLY A 378 -15.73 -17.87 11.81
C GLY A 378 -14.26 -18.26 11.66
N CYS A 379 -13.83 -19.32 12.34
CA CYS A 379 -12.47 -19.83 12.27
C CYS A 379 -12.12 -20.36 10.87
N PHE A 380 -13.05 -21.11 10.25
CA PHE A 380 -12.87 -21.59 8.88
C PHE A 380 -12.86 -20.48 7.86
N ARG A 381 -13.73 -19.48 8.03
CA ARG A 381 -13.84 -18.35 7.11
C ARG A 381 -12.48 -17.66 6.94
N LEU A 382 -11.78 -17.38 8.03
CA LEU A 382 -10.47 -16.73 7.97
C LEU A 382 -9.46 -17.59 7.22
N THR A 383 -9.28 -18.85 7.59
CA THR A 383 -8.30 -19.71 6.91
C THR A 383 -8.67 -20.02 5.47
N ALA A 384 -9.94 -20.34 5.17
CA ALA A 384 -10.36 -20.69 3.83
C ALA A 384 -10.38 -19.48 2.88
N GLU A 385 -10.96 -18.35 3.31
CA GLU A 385 -11.12 -17.19 2.43
C GLU A 385 -9.86 -16.31 2.38
N GLN A 386 -9.20 -16.08 3.52
CA GLN A 386 -8.04 -15.17 3.58
C GLN A 386 -6.74 -15.88 3.21
N LEU A 387 -6.50 -17.07 3.78
CA LEU A 387 -5.24 -17.79 3.57
C LEU A 387 -5.26 -18.61 2.26
N LEU A 388 -6.29 -19.42 2.02
CA LEU A 388 -6.27 -20.39 0.91
C LEU A 388 -6.82 -19.85 -0.41
N ALA A 389 -7.92 -19.08 -0.39
CA ALA A 389 -8.56 -18.57 -1.61
C ALA A 389 -7.85 -17.35 -2.22
N GLY A 390 -6.69 -16.94 -1.67
CA GLY A 390 -5.89 -15.83 -2.17
C GLY A 390 -6.43 -14.44 -1.82
N GLY A 391 -7.50 -14.33 -1.03
CA GLY A 391 -8.12 -13.05 -0.65
C GLY A 391 -7.14 -12.08 0.04
N SER A 392 -6.17 -12.62 0.78
CA SER A 392 -5.11 -11.87 1.47
C SER A 392 -3.70 -12.23 0.99
N ALA A 393 -3.54 -12.69 -0.26
CA ALA A 393 -2.26 -13.15 -0.81
C ALA A 393 -1.56 -14.20 0.09
N GLY A 394 -2.34 -15.08 0.72
CA GLY A 394 -1.81 -16.13 1.60
C GLY A 394 -1.37 -15.63 2.98
N ARG A 395 -1.94 -14.53 3.47
CA ARG A 395 -1.64 -13.96 4.80
C ARG A 395 -2.85 -14.00 5.72
N LEU A 396 -2.60 -14.20 7.02
CA LEU A 396 -3.56 -14.03 8.10
C LEU A 396 -2.99 -12.99 9.08
N ARG A 397 -3.86 -12.13 9.61
CA ARG A 397 -3.50 -11.13 10.63
C ARG A 397 -4.56 -11.05 11.69
N TRP A 398 -4.14 -10.94 12.94
CA TRP A 398 -5.01 -10.79 14.09
C TRP A 398 -4.37 -9.86 15.13
N ALA A 399 -5.21 -9.26 15.97
CA ALA A 399 -4.74 -8.47 17.09
C ALA A 399 -4.25 -9.39 18.22
N ASN A 400 -3.05 -9.10 18.75
CA ASN A 400 -2.54 -9.75 19.94
C ASN A 400 -2.93 -8.92 21.18
N TYR A 401 -3.87 -9.44 21.96
CA TYR A 401 -4.26 -8.84 23.23
C TYR A 401 -3.36 -9.39 24.34
N LEU A 402 -2.55 -8.54 24.98
CA LEU A 402 -1.75 -8.92 26.15
C LEU A 402 -2.62 -8.84 27.41
N GLU A 403 -2.54 -9.85 28.27
CA GLU A 403 -3.21 -9.79 29.58
C GLU A 403 -2.53 -8.73 30.45
N GLY A 404 -3.27 -7.67 30.78
CA GLY A 404 -2.77 -6.52 31.53
C GLY A 404 -2.97 -5.18 30.83
N ASP A 405 -3.24 -5.17 29.52
CA ASP A 405 -3.66 -3.96 28.82
C ASP A 405 -5.05 -3.56 29.32
N PHE A 406 -5.13 -2.36 29.91
CA PHE A 406 -6.37 -1.72 30.30
C PHE A 406 -7.18 -1.42 29.04
N ASN A 407 -7.96 -2.40 28.58
CA ASN A 407 -9.07 -2.14 27.68
C ASN A 407 -10.11 -1.37 28.48
N GLU A 408 -10.01 -0.03 28.48
CA GLU A 408 -11.14 0.81 28.83
C GLU A 408 -12.25 0.49 27.83
N ARG A 409 -13.18 -0.37 28.25
CA ARG A 409 -14.48 -0.53 27.60
C ARG A 409 -15.11 0.87 27.52
N ARG A 410 -15.29 1.39 26.31
CA ARG A 410 -16.27 2.44 26.02
C ARG A 410 -17.26 1.95 25.00
#